data_AF-A0A2N0RND5-F1
#
_entry.id   AF-A0A2N0RND5-F1
#
_cell.length_a   1.000
_cell.length_b   1.000
_cell.length_c   1.000
_cell.angle_alpha   90.00
_cell.angle_beta   90.00
_cell.angle_gamma   90.00
#
_symmetry.space_group_name_H-M   'P 1'
#
loop_
_entity.id
_entity.type
_entity.pdbx_description
1 polymer ?
#
loop_
_entity_poly.entity_id
_entity_poly.type
_entity_poly.pdbx_seq_one_letter_code
_entity_poly.pdbx_strand_id
1 'polypeptide(L)' 'MFVILKILNNPASITSKYIDKIAKSHIVYGITQDPETKNYMVVLNDICEKCNKILSYQHIIIMR' A
#
# COMPACT_ATOMS: atom_id res chain seq x y z
N MET A 1 1.43 -11.88 7.92
CA MET A 1 1.40 -10.55 7.30
C MET A 1 1.80 -10.71 5.85
N PHE A 2 0.94 -10.34 4.91
CA PHE A 2 1.19 -10.51 3.48
C PHE A 2 1.48 -9.14 2.87
N VAL A 3 2.68 -8.98 2.33
CA VAL A 3 3.06 -7.75 1.64
C VAL A 3 2.83 -7.96 0.16
N ILE A 4 2.05 -7.08 -0.44
CA ILE A 4 1.74 -7.04 -1.85
C ILE A 4 2.50 -5.89 -2.46
N LEU A 5 3.23 -6.20 -3.54
CA LEU A 5 3.90 -5.20 -4.35
C LEU A 5 3.10 -5.00 -5.64
N LYS A 6 2.74 -3.75 -5.92
CA LYS A 6 1.98 -3.40 -7.13
C LYS A 6 2.71 -2.33 -7.93
N ILE A 7 2.95 -2.64 -9.20
CA ILE A 7 3.51 -1.69 -10.17
C ILE A 7 2.36 -1.00 -10.90
N LEU A 8 2.41 0.33 -10.95
CA LEU A 8 1.45 1.20 -11.58
C LEU A 8 2.11 1.85 -12.80
N ASN A 9 1.84 1.25 -13.96
CA ASN A 9 2.39 1.65 -15.24
C ASN A 9 1.58 2.80 -15.86
N ASN A 10 1.67 4.00 -15.28
CA ASN A 10 1.32 5.30 -15.88
C ASN A 10 1.20 6.36 -14.76
N PRO A 11 2.07 7.38 -14.72
CA PRO A 11 2.00 8.43 -13.68
C PRO A 11 0.68 9.23 -13.73
N ALA A 12 0.06 9.40 -14.90
CA ALA A 12 -1.23 10.11 -15.04
C ALA A 12 -2.42 9.33 -14.45
N SER A 13 -2.27 8.01 -14.25
CA SER A 13 -3.32 7.16 -13.66
C SER A 13 -3.35 7.20 -12.14
N ILE A 14 -2.24 7.61 -11.51
CA ILE A 14 -2.11 7.78 -10.05
C ILE A 14 -2.58 9.17 -9.68
N THR A 15 -3.87 9.39 -9.92
CA THR A 15 -4.57 10.48 -9.27
C THR A 15 -4.69 10.17 -7.79
N SER A 16 -4.75 11.21 -6.94
CA SER A 16 -5.08 11.09 -5.51
C SER A 16 -6.26 10.15 -5.26
N LYS A 17 -7.27 10.19 -6.15
CA LYS A 17 -8.46 9.32 -6.13
C LYS A 17 -8.16 7.83 -6.24
N TYR A 18 -7.11 7.42 -6.95
CA TYR A 18 -6.72 6.01 -7.08
C TYR A 18 -6.03 5.53 -5.80
N ILE A 19 -5.13 6.35 -5.24
CA ILE A 19 -4.50 6.07 -3.94
C ILE A 19 -5.57 5.97 -2.85
N ASP A 20 -6.55 6.88 -2.83
CA ASP A 20 -7.66 6.85 -1.88
C ASP A 20 -8.48 5.56 -1.98
N LYS A 21 -8.68 5.03 -3.19
CA LYS A 21 -9.37 3.74 -3.38
C LYS A 21 -8.55 2.57 -2.85
N ILE A 22 -7.24 2.57 -3.03
CA ILE A 22 -6.35 1.52 -2.50
C ILE A 22 -6.32 1.60 -0.97
N ALA A 23 -6.18 2.80 -0.41
CA ALA A 23 -6.09 3.03 1.03
C ALA A 23 -7.35 2.61 1.80
N LYS A 24 -8.51 2.51 1.12
CA LYS A 24 -9.75 1.97 1.71
C LYS A 24 -9.71 0.47 1.99
N SER A 25 -8.95 -0.29 1.20
CA SER A 25 -8.92 -1.75 1.27
C SER A 25 -7.55 -2.32 1.65
N HIS A 26 -6.50 -1.49 1.63
CA HIS A 26 -5.14 -1.89 1.92
C HIS A 26 -4.42 -0.82 2.74
N ILE A 27 -3.55 -1.25 3.66
CA ILE A 27 -2.60 -0.33 4.30
C ILE A 27 -1.49 -0.09 3.30
N VAL A 28 -1.24 1.18 2.98
CA VAL A 28 -0.11 1.58 2.13
C VAL A 28 1.08 1.86 3.03
N TYR A 29 2.18 1.13 2.85
CA TYR A 29 3.42 1.33 3.60
C TYR A 29 4.38 2.30 2.91
N GLY A 30 4.35 2.33 1.58
CA GLY A 30 5.26 3.16 0.82
C GLY A 30 4.89 3.23 -0.65
N ILE A 31 5.25 4.35 -1.25
CA ILE A 31 5.12 4.61 -2.68
C ILE A 31 6.47 5.14 -3.15
N THR A 32 7.02 4.54 -4.20
CA THR A 32 8.22 5.03 -4.88
C THR A 32 7.96 5.17 -6.37
N GLN A 33 8.67 6.08 -7.03
CA GLN A 33 8.60 6.26 -8.47
C GLN A 33 9.95 5.92 -9.09
N ASP A 34 9.91 5.08 -10.11
CA ASP A 34 11.07 4.78 -10.92
C ASP A 34 11.40 5.98 -11.83
N PRO A 35 12.62 6.54 -11.80
CA PRO A 35 12.94 7.76 -12.52
C PRO A 35 13.05 7.58 -14.04
N GLU A 36 13.29 6.36 -14.52
CA GLU A 36 13.47 6.02 -15.94
C GLU A 36 12.12 5.75 -16.61
N THR A 37 11.35 4.82 -16.04
CA THR A 37 10.06 4.38 -16.56
C THR A 37 8.89 5.27 -16.12
N LYS A 38 9.09 6.11 -15.09
CA LYS A 38 8.04 6.91 -14.42
C LYS A 38 6.91 6.09 -13.80
N ASN A 39 7.06 4.77 -13.74
CA ASN A 39 6.13 3.87 -13.09
C ASN A 39 6.24 4.04 -11.58
N TYR A 40 5.14 3.83 -10.87
CA TYR A 40 5.18 3.80 -9.42
C TYR A 40 5.12 2.36 -8.92
N MET A 41 5.87 2.11 -7.86
CA MET A 41 5.74 0.91 -7.05
C MET A 41 5.07 1.28 -5.74
N VAL A 42 3.99 0.56 -5.43
CA VAL A 42 3.26 0.70 -4.17
C VAL A 42 3.44 -0.59 -3.36
N VAL A 43 3.87 -0.42 -2.12
CA VAL A 43 3.95 -1.47 -1.12
C VAL A 43 2.72 -1.38 -0.24
N LEU A 44 1.91 -2.43 -0.26
CA LEU A 44 0.63 -2.46 0.44
C LEU A 44 0.41 -3.81 1.13
N ASN A 45 -0.47 -3.83 2.13
CA ASN A 45 -0.89 -5.05 2.83
C ASN A 45 -2.40 -5.07 2.93
N ASP A 46 -2.98 -6.26 2.79
CA ASP A 46 -4.42 -6.43 2.83
C ASP A 46 -4.98 -6.01 4.19
N ILE A 47 -5.96 -5.11 4.15
CA ILE A 47 -6.81 -4.87 5.31
C ILE A 47 -7.83 -6.00 5.34
N CYS A 48 -7.48 -7.08 6.01
CA CYS A 48 -8.49 -8.05 6.43
C CYS A 48 -9.32 -7.38 7.55
N GLU A 49 -10.55 -6.94 7.26
CA GLU A 49 -11.44 -6.32 8.26
C GLU A 49 -11.64 -7.21 9.50
N LYS A 50 -11.71 -8.54 9.31
CA LYS A 50 -11.76 -9.51 10.41
C LYS A 50 -10.47 -9.55 11.21
N CYS A 51 -9.33 -9.29 10.58
CA CYS A 51 -8.01 -9.29 11.19
C CYS A 51 -7.66 -7.95 11.85
N ASN A 52 -8.27 -6.83 11.43
CA ASN A 52 -8.16 -5.53 12.10
C ASN A 52 -8.64 -5.59 13.56
N LYS A 53 -9.62 -6.44 13.86
CA LYS A 53 -10.09 -6.70 15.24
C LYS A 53 -9.09 -7.51 16.07
N ILE A 54 -8.18 -8.24 15.41
CA ILE A 54 -7.14 -9.06 16.03
C ILE A 54 -5.84 -8.24 16.17
N LEU A 55 -5.56 -7.35 15.22
CA LEU A 55 -4.37 -6.48 15.18
C LEU A 55 -4.39 -5.30 16.15
N SER A 56 -5.51 -5.00 16.82
CA SER A 56 -5.51 -4.04 17.94
C SER A 56 -4.77 -4.55 19.18
N TYR A 57 -4.43 -5.85 19.24
CA TYR A 57 -3.77 -6.45 20.41
C TYR A 57 -2.34 -6.92 20.15
N GLN A 58 -1.80 -6.82 18.94
CA GLN A 58 -0.42 -7.25 18.73
C GLN A 58 0.26 -6.55 17.55
N HIS A 59 1.40 -5.93 17.89
CA HIS A 59 2.49 -5.46 17.02
C HIS A 59 2.42 -4.03 16.49
N ILE A 60 2.72 -3.10 17.41
CA ILE A 60 3.80 -2.13 17.17
C ILE A 60 5.08 -2.95 16.87
N ILE A 61 5.50 -3.01 15.62
CA ILE A 61 6.89 -3.36 15.27
C ILE A 61 7.45 -2.19 14.49
N ILE A 62 8.44 -1.57 15.13
CA ILE A 62 9.36 -0.56 14.64
C ILE A 62 10.10 -1.15 13.42
N MET A 63 10.07 -0.45 12.28
CA MET A 63 10.99 -0.73 11.18
C MET A 63 12.42 -0.48 11.69
N ARG A 64 13.22 -1.54 11.74
CA ARG A 64 14.69 -1.46 11.79
C ARG A 64 15.23 -1.80 10.41
#